data_AF-D0EI54-F1
#
_entry.id   AF-D0EI54-F1
#
_cell.length_a   1.000
_cell.length_b   1.000
_cell.length_c   1.000
_cell.angle_alpha   90.00
_cell.angle_beta   90.00
_cell.angle_gamma   90.00
#
_symmetry.space_group_name_H-M   'P 1'
#
loop_
_entity.id
_entity.type
_entity.pdbx_description
1 polymer ?
#
loop_
_entity_poly.entity_id
_entity_poly.type
_entity_poly.pdbx_seq_one_letter_code
_entity_poly.pdbx_strand_id
1 'polypeptide(L)'
;IREAYLPELSVIPGVNAAIFEELEERIFTAFSLYDARNIIKNGDFNNGLLCWNVKGHVEVEEQNNHRSVLVIPEWEAEVSQEVRVCPGRGYILRVTAYKEGYGEGCVTIHEIENNTDELKFNNCVEEEVYPNNTVTCINYTATQEEYEGTYTSRNRGYDEAYGNNPSVPADYASVYEEKSYTDRRRENPCESNRGYGDYTPLPAGYVTKELEYFPETDKVWIEIGETEGTFIVDSVELLLMEE
;
A
#
# COMPACT_ATOMS: atom_id res chain seq x y z
N ILE A 1 12.92 -18.69 12.40
CA ILE A 1 13.76 -19.51 13.30
C ILE A 1 13.49 -20.98 12.99
N ARG A 2 14.50 -21.83 12.75
CA ARG A 2 14.27 -23.28 12.47
C ARG A 2 13.89 -24.00 13.76
N GLU A 3 13.08 -25.06 13.68
CA GLU A 3 12.68 -25.87 14.85
C GLU A 3 11.99 -25.05 15.97
N ALA A 4 11.29 -23.96 15.61
CA ALA A 4 10.38 -23.26 16.52
C ALA A 4 9.18 -24.16 16.85
N TYR A 5 8.66 -24.87 15.84
CA TYR A 5 7.64 -25.90 15.98
C TYR A 5 8.06 -27.16 15.20
N LEU A 6 7.53 -28.32 15.58
CA LEU A 6 7.78 -29.57 14.84
C LEU A 6 7.19 -29.46 13.41
N PRO A 7 7.95 -29.81 12.36
CA PRO A 7 7.47 -29.79 10.98
C PRO A 7 6.23 -30.66 10.75
N GLU A 8 6.16 -31.80 11.46
CA GLU A 8 5.09 -32.77 11.34
C GLU A 8 3.80 -32.34 12.05
N LEU A 9 3.92 -31.45 13.04
CA LEU A 9 2.83 -30.92 13.87
C LEU A 9 3.24 -29.56 14.44
N SER A 10 2.86 -28.49 13.74
CA SER A 10 3.21 -27.10 14.08
C SER A 10 2.65 -26.60 15.42
N VAL A 11 1.81 -27.40 16.09
CA VAL A 11 1.29 -27.12 17.43
C VAL A 11 2.27 -27.57 18.52
N ILE A 12 3.24 -28.43 18.20
CA ILE A 12 4.18 -28.95 19.20
C ILE A 12 5.41 -28.03 19.25
N PRO A 13 5.70 -27.42 20.42
CA PRO A 13 6.88 -26.58 20.63
C PRO A 13 8.17 -27.36 20.33
N GLY A 14 9.03 -26.80 19.47
CA GLY A 14 10.37 -27.31 19.21
C GLY A 14 11.42 -26.74 20.16
N VAL A 15 12.70 -27.04 19.91
CA VAL A 15 13.81 -26.57 20.76
C VAL A 15 13.95 -25.05 20.77
N ASN A 16 13.44 -24.37 19.73
CA ASN A 16 13.50 -22.92 19.60
C ASN A 16 12.15 -22.23 19.86
N ALA A 17 11.14 -22.93 20.38
CA ALA A 17 9.80 -22.35 20.60
C ALA A 17 9.85 -21.14 21.52
N ALA A 18 10.50 -21.25 22.69
CA ALA A 18 10.54 -20.18 23.68
C ALA A 18 11.19 -18.90 23.14
N ILE A 19 12.29 -19.00 22.40
CA ILE A 19 12.93 -17.84 21.77
C ILE A 19 12.08 -17.30 20.61
N PHE A 20 11.38 -18.16 19.87
CA PHE A 20 10.52 -17.74 18.78
C PHE A 20 9.33 -16.93 19.30
N GLU A 21 8.63 -17.44 20.30
CA GLU A 21 7.48 -16.77 20.94
C GLU A 21 7.87 -15.42 21.56
N GLU A 22 9.02 -15.35 22.24
CA GLU A 22 9.50 -14.07 22.80
C GLU A 22 9.80 -13.02 21.70
N LEU A 23 10.45 -13.43 20.61
CA LEU A 23 10.70 -12.52 19.49
C LEU A 23 9.38 -12.13 18.80
N GLU A 24 8.46 -13.07 18.64
CA GLU A 24 7.14 -12.85 18.06
C GLU A 24 6.33 -11.84 18.88
N GLU A 25 6.31 -11.95 20.21
CA GLU A 25 5.64 -11.00 21.09
C GLU A 25 6.23 -9.58 20.99
N ARG A 26 7.56 -9.47 20.90
CA ARG A 26 8.24 -8.17 20.71
C ARG A 26 7.91 -7.55 19.36
N ILE A 27 7.84 -8.36 18.32
CA ILE A 27 7.43 -7.94 16.98
C ILE A 27 5.97 -7.47 17.01
N PHE A 28 5.08 -8.21 17.67
CA PHE A 28 3.69 -7.83 17.89
C PHE A 28 3.56 -6.48 18.57
N THR A 29 4.31 -6.30 19.67
CA THR A 29 4.33 -5.06 20.42
C THR A 29 4.81 -3.90 19.56
N ALA A 30 5.86 -4.11 18.76
CA ALA A 30 6.36 -3.09 17.84
C ALA A 30 5.30 -2.66 16.82
N PHE A 31 4.51 -3.59 16.29
CA PHE A 31 3.42 -3.27 15.37
C PHE A 31 2.27 -2.55 16.03
N SER A 32 1.80 -3.01 17.19
CA SER A 32 0.75 -2.30 17.93
C SER A 32 1.19 -0.88 18.29
N LEU A 33 2.48 -0.67 18.61
CA LEU A 33 3.03 0.67 18.86
C LEU A 33 3.13 1.51 17.58
N TYR A 34 3.45 0.89 16.44
CA TYR A 34 3.50 1.55 15.14
C TYR A 34 2.10 2.01 14.70
N ASP A 35 1.11 1.11 14.78
CA ASP A 35 -0.29 1.41 14.45
C ASP A 35 -0.85 2.49 15.39
N ALA A 36 -0.53 2.41 16.69
CA ALA A 36 -0.96 3.40 17.68
C ALA A 36 -0.34 4.80 17.45
N ARG A 37 0.80 4.90 16.75
CA ARG A 37 1.42 6.18 16.39
C ARG A 37 0.78 6.82 15.18
N ASN A 38 0.21 6.03 14.28
CA ASN A 38 -0.46 6.56 13.10
C ASN A 38 -1.77 7.25 13.53
N ILE A 39 -1.85 8.56 13.30
CA ILE A 39 -3.08 9.31 13.60
C ILE A 39 -4.13 9.14 12.51
N ILE A 40 -3.75 8.74 11.30
CA ILE A 40 -4.66 8.29 10.24
C ILE A 40 -5.29 6.98 10.66
N LYS A 41 -6.61 6.87 10.47
CA LYS A 41 -7.37 5.67 10.82
C LYS A 41 -7.47 4.74 9.63
N ASN A 42 -7.21 3.45 9.87
CA ASN A 42 -7.19 2.42 8.82
C ASN A 42 -6.28 2.82 7.63
N GLY A 43 -5.12 3.41 7.93
CA GLY A 43 -4.15 3.86 6.94
C GLY A 43 -3.42 2.73 6.21
N ASP A 44 -3.61 1.50 6.65
CA ASP A 44 -3.09 0.24 6.11
C ASP A 44 -4.15 -0.56 5.34
N PHE A 45 -5.38 -0.04 5.24
CA PHE A 45 -6.50 -0.64 4.51
C PHE A 45 -6.90 -2.07 4.95
N ASN A 46 -6.38 -2.58 6.07
CA ASN A 46 -6.67 -3.93 6.56
C ASN A 46 -8.14 -4.11 6.97
N ASN A 47 -8.84 -3.01 7.24
CA ASN A 47 -10.28 -3.00 7.46
C ASN A 47 -11.03 -2.48 6.21
N GLY A 48 -10.49 -2.71 5.02
CA GLY A 48 -11.04 -2.21 3.76
C GLY A 48 -11.03 -0.69 3.70
N LEU A 49 -12.15 -0.10 3.30
CA LEU A 49 -12.34 1.36 3.17
C LEU A 49 -12.96 1.99 4.43
N LEU A 50 -12.99 1.28 5.56
CA LEU A 50 -13.52 1.84 6.80
C LEU A 50 -12.76 3.12 7.16
N CYS A 51 -13.52 4.15 7.56
CA CYS A 51 -13.01 5.46 8.00
C CYS A 51 -12.38 6.33 6.89
N TRP A 52 -12.46 5.86 5.65
CA TRP A 52 -12.18 6.63 4.45
C TRP A 52 -13.49 7.08 3.78
N ASN A 53 -13.51 8.30 3.26
CA ASN A 53 -14.55 8.80 2.37
C ASN A 53 -14.13 8.50 0.93
N VAL A 54 -15.02 7.91 0.13
CA VAL A 54 -14.70 7.45 -1.23
C VAL A 54 -15.65 8.08 -2.24
N LYS A 55 -15.09 8.61 -3.32
CA LYS A 55 -15.79 9.02 -4.54
C LYS A 55 -15.22 8.21 -5.71
N GLY A 56 -16.08 7.86 -6.67
CA GLY A 56 -15.68 7.04 -7.83
C GLY A 56 -15.49 5.56 -7.48
N HIS A 57 -14.85 4.81 -8.38
CA HIS A 57 -14.58 3.39 -8.21
C HIS A 57 -13.20 3.15 -7.60
N VAL A 58 -13.17 2.49 -6.43
CA VAL A 58 -11.95 2.16 -5.68
C VAL A 58 -12.12 0.77 -5.08
N GLU A 59 -11.04 -0.01 -5.09
CA GLU A 59 -11.02 -1.35 -4.54
C GLU A 59 -9.95 -1.49 -3.45
N VAL A 60 -10.14 -2.44 -2.54
CA VAL A 60 -9.10 -2.89 -1.62
C VAL A 60 -8.82 -4.35 -1.91
N GLU A 61 -7.59 -4.64 -2.32
CA GLU A 61 -7.16 -5.99 -2.64
C GLU A 61 -6.35 -6.56 -1.46
N GLU A 62 -6.76 -7.73 -1.00
CA GLU A 62 -5.96 -8.50 -0.04
C GLU A 62 -4.85 -9.24 -0.80
N GLN A 63 -3.62 -8.78 -0.62
CA GLN A 63 -2.42 -9.48 -1.05
C GLN A 63 -2.02 -10.57 -0.05
N ASN A 64 -1.03 -11.39 -0.45
CA ASN A 64 -0.49 -12.47 0.37
C ASN A 64 -0.24 -12.03 1.83
N ASN A 65 -0.70 -12.86 2.77
CA ASN A 65 -0.48 -12.75 4.22
C ASN A 65 -1.22 -11.60 4.93
N HIS A 66 -2.51 -11.40 4.63
CA HIS A 66 -3.36 -10.39 5.28
C HIS A 66 -2.88 -8.95 5.08
N ARG A 67 -2.20 -8.70 3.96
CA ARG A 67 -1.75 -7.36 3.57
C ARG A 67 -2.77 -6.77 2.62
N SER A 68 -3.51 -5.77 3.04
CA SER A 68 -4.46 -5.09 2.16
C SER A 68 -3.80 -3.90 1.47
N VAL A 69 -4.14 -3.67 0.20
CA VAL A 69 -3.71 -2.46 -0.54
C VAL A 69 -4.91 -1.77 -1.14
N LEU A 70 -4.87 -0.45 -1.16
CA LEU A 70 -5.83 0.38 -1.88
C LEU A 70 -5.47 0.41 -3.36
N VAL A 71 -6.44 0.19 -4.24
CA VAL A 71 -6.30 0.28 -5.69
C VAL A 71 -7.22 1.38 -6.23
N ILE A 72 -6.61 2.39 -6.85
CA ILE A 72 -7.30 3.49 -7.52
C ILE A 72 -7.06 3.31 -9.03
N PRO A 73 -8.02 2.73 -9.77
CA PRO A 73 -7.85 2.39 -11.19
C PRO A 73 -8.23 3.52 -12.15
N GLU A 74 -8.81 4.61 -11.65
CA GLU A 74 -9.31 5.70 -12.48
C GLU A 74 -9.14 7.07 -11.81
N TRP A 75 -8.90 8.09 -12.65
CA TRP A 75 -8.56 9.45 -12.22
C TRP A 75 -9.74 10.23 -11.65
N GLU A 76 -10.97 9.76 -11.87
CA GLU A 76 -12.19 10.33 -11.29
C GLU A 76 -12.40 9.89 -9.83
N ALA A 77 -11.66 8.88 -9.37
CA ALA A 77 -11.78 8.34 -8.03
C ALA A 77 -10.92 9.13 -7.02
N GLU A 78 -11.47 9.32 -5.83
CA GLU A 78 -10.85 10.07 -4.74
C GLU A 78 -11.12 9.37 -3.42
N VAL A 79 -10.09 9.20 -2.60
CA VAL A 79 -10.19 8.63 -1.25
C VAL A 79 -9.68 9.66 -0.26
N SER A 80 -10.51 10.07 0.70
CA SER A 80 -10.18 11.16 1.62
C SER A 80 -10.51 10.87 3.07
N GLN A 81 -9.75 11.45 4.00
CA GLN A 81 -9.99 11.37 5.44
C GLN A 81 -9.71 12.72 6.11
N GLU A 82 -10.65 13.19 6.94
CA GLU A 82 -10.42 14.31 7.85
C GLU A 82 -9.68 13.80 9.10
N VAL A 83 -8.53 14.39 9.42
CA VAL A 83 -7.69 13.99 10.55
C VAL A 83 -7.55 15.17 11.51
N ARG A 84 -7.74 14.91 12.81
CA ARG A 84 -7.50 15.92 13.85
C ARG A 84 -6.03 15.97 14.22
N VAL A 85 -5.48 17.18 14.25
CA VAL A 85 -4.07 17.47 14.54
C VAL A 85 -3.95 18.55 15.61
N CYS A 86 -2.74 18.73 16.13
CA CYS A 86 -2.42 19.81 17.05
C CYS A 86 -1.76 20.94 16.27
N PRO A 87 -2.38 22.14 16.17
CA PRO A 87 -1.79 23.28 15.48
C PRO A 87 -0.38 23.59 15.98
N GLY A 88 0.52 23.95 15.06
CA GLY A 88 1.90 24.34 15.38
C GLY A 88 2.82 23.19 15.80
N ARG A 89 2.35 21.94 15.78
CA ARG A 89 3.20 20.76 15.95
C ARG A 89 3.58 20.19 14.59
N GLY A 90 4.79 19.69 14.46
CA GLY A 90 5.24 19.08 13.22
C GLY A 90 4.80 17.62 13.08
N TYR A 91 4.45 17.23 11.87
CA TYR A 91 4.05 15.88 11.51
C TYR A 91 4.87 15.37 10.33
N ILE A 92 5.05 14.06 10.23
CA ILE A 92 5.58 13.37 9.05
C ILE A 92 4.43 12.67 8.37
N LEU A 93 4.10 13.08 7.14
CA LEU A 93 3.26 12.31 6.24
C LEU A 93 4.16 11.32 5.50
N ARG A 94 3.94 10.02 5.69
CA ARG A 94 4.67 8.95 5.01
C ARG A 94 3.69 8.09 4.21
N VAL A 95 4.03 7.85 2.95
CA VAL A 95 3.22 7.04 2.03
C VAL A 95 4.10 5.99 1.39
N THR A 96 3.63 4.74 1.45
CA THR A 96 4.22 3.64 0.68
C THR A 96 3.24 3.24 -0.42
N ALA A 97 3.66 3.41 -1.66
CA ALA A 97 2.79 3.21 -2.81
C ALA A 97 3.58 2.81 -4.07
N TYR A 98 2.85 2.31 -5.06
CA TYR A 98 3.33 1.96 -6.38
C TYR A 98 2.42 2.60 -7.44
N LYS A 99 3.03 3.15 -8.48
CA LYS A 99 2.31 3.67 -9.65
C LYS A 99 2.47 2.73 -10.83
N GLU A 100 1.35 2.26 -11.37
CA GLU A 100 1.29 1.45 -12.59
C GLU A 100 0.71 2.27 -13.74
N GLY A 101 1.30 2.12 -14.93
CA GLY A 101 0.93 2.89 -16.12
C GLY A 101 1.53 4.30 -16.15
N TYR A 102 0.90 5.17 -16.95
CA TYR A 102 1.26 6.57 -17.14
C TYR A 102 0.83 7.43 -15.93
N GLY A 103 0.99 8.75 -16.03
CA GLY A 103 0.50 9.69 -15.03
C GLY A 103 1.19 9.61 -13.66
N GLU A 104 0.56 10.25 -12.68
CA GLU A 104 1.04 10.37 -11.32
C GLU A 104 -0.05 9.92 -10.34
N GLY A 105 0.36 9.18 -9.30
CA GLY A 105 -0.41 8.99 -8.09
C GLY A 105 -0.08 10.09 -7.11
N CYS A 106 -1.10 10.68 -6.48
CA CYS A 106 -0.94 11.83 -5.60
C CYS A 106 -1.57 11.53 -4.23
N VAL A 107 -0.83 11.82 -3.17
CA VAL A 107 -1.39 11.96 -1.82
C VAL A 107 -1.18 13.39 -1.38
N THR A 108 -2.27 14.11 -1.15
CA THR A 108 -2.24 15.51 -0.72
C THR A 108 -2.61 15.60 0.75
N ILE A 109 -2.00 16.54 1.44
CA ILE A 109 -2.39 16.98 2.77
C ILE A 109 -2.67 18.47 2.71
N HIS A 110 -3.84 18.89 3.20
CA HIS A 110 -4.18 20.30 3.20
C HIS A 110 -5.09 20.73 4.34
N GLU A 111 -5.17 22.04 4.53
CA GLU A 111 -6.12 22.72 5.40
C GLU A 111 -7.17 23.50 4.58
N ILE A 112 -8.08 24.21 5.24
CA ILE A 112 -9.01 25.14 4.57
C ILE A 112 -8.25 26.35 4.01
N GLU A 113 -7.17 26.75 4.68
CA GLU A 113 -6.27 27.81 4.24
C GLU A 113 -5.20 27.21 3.30
N ASN A 114 -4.54 28.03 2.48
CA ASN A 114 -3.64 27.64 1.37
C ASN A 114 -2.37 26.82 1.78
N ASN A 115 -2.40 26.11 2.90
CA ASN A 115 -1.40 25.18 3.38
C ASN A 115 -1.66 23.79 2.78
N THR A 116 -1.13 23.54 1.58
CA THR A 116 -1.28 22.28 0.86
C THR A 116 0.09 21.76 0.45
N ASP A 117 0.36 20.50 0.77
CA ASP A 117 1.54 19.76 0.34
C ASP A 117 1.15 18.44 -0.32
N GLU A 118 2.03 17.88 -1.15
CA GLU A 118 1.74 16.68 -1.94
C GLU A 118 2.94 15.71 -2.02
N LEU A 119 2.63 14.42 -1.97
CA LEU A 119 3.53 13.32 -2.34
C LEU A 119 3.10 12.74 -3.68
N LYS A 120 3.97 12.87 -4.68
CA LYS A 120 3.75 12.36 -6.04
C LYS A 120 4.49 11.07 -6.31
N PHE A 121 3.84 10.11 -6.95
CA PHE A 121 4.37 8.82 -7.35
C PHE A 121 4.22 8.67 -8.85
N ASN A 122 5.32 8.51 -9.55
CA ASN A 122 5.34 8.25 -10.98
C ASN A 122 6.12 6.96 -11.24
N ASN A 123 5.72 6.26 -12.29
CA ASN A 123 6.52 5.19 -12.85
C ASN A 123 7.49 5.85 -13.82
N CYS A 124 8.80 5.65 -13.68
CA CYS A 124 9.82 6.26 -14.55
C CYS A 124 9.80 5.73 -16.01
N VAL A 125 8.66 5.20 -16.48
CA VAL A 125 8.43 4.97 -17.90
C VAL A 125 8.24 6.35 -18.50
N GLU A 126 9.36 6.99 -18.85
CA GLU A 126 9.37 8.22 -19.64
C GLU A 126 8.41 8.02 -20.81
N GLU A 127 7.50 8.98 -20.96
CA GLU A 127 6.67 9.12 -22.14
C GLU A 127 7.59 8.93 -23.35
N GLU A 128 7.44 7.85 -24.14
CA GLU A 128 8.14 7.74 -25.41
C GLU A 128 7.55 8.82 -26.32
N VAL A 129 8.07 10.03 -26.17
CA VAL A 129 7.83 11.15 -27.07
C VAL A 129 8.38 10.69 -28.40
N TYR A 130 7.49 10.24 -29.29
CA TYR A 130 7.82 10.02 -30.69
C TYR A 130 8.53 11.29 -31.22
N PRO A 131 9.82 11.21 -31.58
CA PRO A 131 10.60 12.39 -31.81
C PRO A 131 10.24 12.97 -33.18
N ASN A 132 9.40 14.00 -33.20
CA ASN A 132 9.36 14.93 -34.31
C ASN A 132 10.60 15.84 -34.20
N ASN A 133 11.72 15.36 -34.75
CA ASN A 133 12.83 16.11 -35.35
C ASN A 133 13.09 17.53 -34.79
N THR A 134 14.16 17.73 -34.01
CA THR A 134 15.45 18.31 -34.46
C THR A 134 16.34 18.80 -33.30
N VAL A 135 17.62 18.43 -33.38
CA VAL A 135 18.83 19.14 -32.88
C VAL A 135 19.08 19.06 -31.35
N THR A 136 19.95 18.12 -30.91
CA THR A 136 21.33 18.30 -30.36
C THR A 136 21.48 19.44 -29.34
N CYS A 137 22.14 19.32 -28.19
CA CYS A 137 23.46 18.75 -27.85
C CYS A 137 23.63 18.74 -26.29
N ILE A 138 24.58 18.13 -25.56
CA ILE A 138 25.90 17.52 -25.80
C ILE A 138 26.26 16.62 -24.59
N ASN A 139 27.06 15.60 -24.90
CA ASN A 139 27.83 14.65 -24.08
C ASN A 139 28.46 15.12 -22.75
N TYR A 140 28.56 14.17 -21.81
CA TYR A 140 29.81 13.90 -21.09
C TYR A 140 30.31 12.48 -21.41
N THR A 141 31.50 12.43 -22.00
CA THR A 141 32.32 11.28 -22.40
C THR A 141 33.17 10.75 -21.24
N ALA A 142 33.29 9.42 -21.13
CA ALA A 142 34.54 8.67 -20.87
C ALA A 142 34.23 7.15 -20.85
N THR A 143 34.47 6.41 -21.95
CA THR A 143 35.52 5.36 -22.13
C THR A 143 35.34 4.13 -21.22
N GLN A 144 35.34 2.86 -21.61
CA GLN A 144 35.75 2.07 -22.79
C GLN A 144 35.20 0.64 -22.44
N GLU A 145 34.68 -0.21 -23.32
CA GLU A 145 35.42 -1.08 -24.23
C GLU A 145 34.45 -1.78 -25.20
N GLU A 146 34.98 -1.98 -26.38
CA GLU A 146 34.48 -2.55 -27.63
C GLU A 146 34.26 -4.07 -27.52
N TYR A 147 33.18 -4.62 -28.09
CA TYR A 147 33.26 -5.77 -29.00
C TYR A 147 31.95 -6.01 -29.77
N GLU A 148 32.11 -6.28 -31.06
CA GLU A 148 31.14 -6.41 -32.13
C GLU A 148 30.08 -7.51 -31.93
N GLY A 149 28.86 -7.30 -32.44
CA GLY A 149 27.83 -8.33 -32.46
C GLY A 149 26.54 -7.96 -33.19
N THR A 150 26.57 -8.10 -34.51
CA THR A 150 25.52 -8.01 -35.53
C THR A 150 24.11 -8.47 -35.10
N TYR A 151 23.10 -7.62 -35.30
CA TYR A 151 21.68 -7.97 -35.16
C TYR A 151 21.20 -8.88 -36.30
N THR A 152 20.48 -9.96 -35.99
CA THR A 152 19.29 -10.36 -36.76
C THR A 152 18.32 -11.15 -35.88
N SER A 153 17.11 -10.61 -35.73
CA SER A 153 15.94 -11.27 -35.16
C SER A 153 15.38 -12.31 -36.14
N ARG A 154 15.06 -13.52 -35.67
CA ARG A 154 14.23 -14.50 -36.39
C ARG A 154 13.36 -15.35 -35.45
N ASN A 155 12.06 -15.11 -35.60
CA ASN A 155 10.82 -15.83 -35.23
C ASN A 155 10.84 -17.30 -34.79
N ARG A 156 9.95 -17.61 -33.83
CA ARG A 156 9.02 -18.78 -33.71
C ARG A 156 8.26 -18.60 -32.38
N GLY A 157 6.93 -18.53 -32.24
CA GLY A 157 5.80 -19.09 -32.99
C GLY A 157 5.26 -20.31 -32.24
N TYR A 158 4.06 -20.24 -31.62
CA TYR A 158 2.87 -21.12 -31.81
C TYR A 158 1.75 -20.90 -30.77
N ASP A 159 0.51 -20.96 -31.27
CA ASP A 159 -0.85 -20.81 -30.70
C ASP A 159 -1.32 -21.95 -29.78
N GLU A 160 -2.39 -21.69 -28.99
CA GLU A 160 -3.58 -22.56 -28.75
C GLU A 160 -4.63 -21.75 -27.92
N ALA A 161 -5.78 -21.31 -28.44
CA ALA A 161 -7.06 -21.97 -28.81
C ALA A 161 -8.11 -22.08 -27.66
N TYR A 162 -9.27 -21.46 -27.88
CA TYR A 162 -10.46 -21.34 -27.01
C TYR A 162 -11.32 -22.62 -26.89
N GLY A 163 -12.06 -22.75 -25.78
CA GLY A 163 -13.21 -23.67 -25.65
C GLY A 163 -14.13 -23.35 -24.44
N ASN A 164 -15.44 -23.29 -24.67
CA ASN A 164 -16.52 -22.87 -23.73
C ASN A 164 -17.19 -24.03 -22.93
N ASN A 165 -17.77 -23.64 -21.78
CA ASN A 165 -18.67 -24.23 -20.74
C ASN A 165 -19.84 -25.17 -21.19
N PRO A 166 -20.77 -25.75 -20.35
CA PRO A 166 -21.19 -25.47 -18.94
C PRO A 166 -21.62 -26.68 -18.02
N SER A 167 -21.97 -26.45 -16.72
CA SER A 167 -23.11 -27.03 -15.93
C SER A 167 -23.04 -26.77 -14.39
N VAL A 168 -24.14 -26.29 -13.76
CA VAL A 168 -24.36 -26.09 -12.29
C VAL A 168 -25.27 -27.23 -11.73
N PRO A 169 -25.37 -27.50 -10.40
CA PRO A 169 -26.38 -26.81 -9.55
C PRO A 169 -25.99 -26.59 -8.05
N ALA A 170 -26.84 -25.85 -7.36
CA ALA A 170 -26.69 -25.14 -6.09
C ALA A 170 -26.89 -25.94 -4.78
N ASP A 171 -26.73 -25.19 -3.66
CA ASP A 171 -27.29 -25.32 -2.31
C ASP A 171 -26.47 -25.95 -1.17
N TYR A 172 -26.01 -25.09 -0.25
CA TYR A 172 -26.21 -25.26 1.20
C TYR A 172 -26.02 -23.92 1.93
N ALA A 173 -27.04 -23.50 2.67
CA ALA A 173 -26.98 -22.46 3.70
C ALA A 173 -27.42 -23.05 5.06
N SER A 174 -26.66 -22.73 6.11
CA SER A 174 -27.12 -22.66 7.52
C SER A 174 -26.15 -21.73 8.26
N VAL A 175 -26.50 -20.51 8.66
CA VAL A 175 -27.22 -20.15 9.90
C VAL A 175 -26.66 -20.82 11.16
N TYR A 176 -25.75 -20.13 11.84
CA TYR A 176 -25.64 -20.11 13.30
C TYR A 176 -25.37 -18.66 13.74
N GLU A 177 -26.39 -18.01 14.28
CA GLU A 177 -26.22 -16.86 15.18
C GLU A 177 -25.69 -17.43 16.51
N GLU A 178 -24.50 -17.02 16.93
CA GLU A 178 -24.10 -17.14 18.33
C GLU A 178 -23.88 -15.73 18.90
N LYS A 179 -24.89 -15.27 19.65
CA LYS A 179 -24.83 -14.02 20.40
C LYS A 179 -24.06 -14.26 21.70
N SER A 180 -22.80 -13.86 21.74
CA SER A 180 -22.07 -13.64 22.99
C SER A 180 -22.04 -12.14 23.31
N TYR A 181 -22.90 -11.75 24.25
CA TYR A 181 -22.87 -10.43 24.88
C TYR A 181 -21.60 -10.30 25.73
N THR A 182 -20.68 -9.41 25.36
CA THR A 182 -19.72 -8.83 26.31
C THR A 182 -19.61 -7.32 26.13
N ASP A 183 -19.98 -6.65 27.21
CA ASP A 183 -19.70 -5.30 27.71
C ASP A 183 -19.21 -4.18 26.76
N ARG A 184 -19.92 -3.05 26.83
CA ARG A 184 -19.72 -1.84 26.02
C ARG A 184 -18.42 -1.10 26.38
N ARG A 185 -17.30 -1.50 25.76
CA ARG A 185 -16.35 -0.51 25.25
C ARG A 185 -16.88 -0.11 23.87
N ARG A 186 -16.99 1.19 23.59
CA ARG A 186 -17.18 1.63 22.19
C ARG A 186 -15.89 1.26 21.48
N GLU A 187 -15.82 0.05 20.94
CA GLU A 187 -14.80 -0.33 19.97
C GLU A 187 -14.90 0.72 18.86
N ASN A 188 -13.82 1.47 18.63
CA ASN A 188 -13.75 2.26 17.42
C ASN A 188 -13.63 1.25 16.28
N PRO A 189 -14.62 1.14 15.37
CA PRO A 189 -14.52 0.23 14.23
C PRO A 189 -13.39 0.64 13.25
N CYS A 190 -12.67 1.71 13.58
CA CYS A 190 -11.54 2.30 12.88
C CYS A 190 -10.17 1.91 13.45
N GLU A 191 -10.11 1.20 14.58
CA GLU A 191 -8.84 0.71 15.13
C GLU A 191 -8.40 -0.51 14.32
N SER A 192 -7.34 -0.35 13.50
CA SER A 192 -6.62 -1.50 12.96
C SER A 192 -5.76 -2.09 14.08
N ASN A 193 -5.97 -3.37 14.37
CA ASN A 193 -4.93 -4.19 14.98
C ASN A 193 -4.23 -4.90 13.84
N ARG A 194 -2.94 -4.63 13.58
CA ARG A 194 -2.14 -5.58 12.80
C ARG A 194 -2.21 -6.95 13.47
N GLY A 195 -2.98 -7.85 12.87
CA GLY A 195 -2.79 -9.28 13.08
C GLY A 195 -1.42 -9.69 12.55
N TYR A 196 -0.85 -10.74 13.11
CA TYR A 196 0.35 -11.38 12.58
C TYR A 196 0.05 -11.95 11.20
N GLY A 197 0.48 -11.24 10.16
CA GLY A 197 0.68 -11.78 8.82
C GLY A 197 2.17 -12.00 8.60
N ASP A 198 2.57 -13.12 8.01
CA ASP A 198 3.92 -13.33 7.52
C ASP A 198 4.34 -12.12 6.67
N TYR A 199 5.34 -11.35 7.10
CA TYR A 199 5.84 -10.18 6.37
C TYR A 199 6.42 -10.61 5.04
N THR A 200 5.58 -10.56 4.01
CA THR A 200 5.99 -10.59 2.62
C THR A 200 6.72 -9.28 2.35
N PRO A 201 8.00 -9.31 1.93
CA PRO A 201 8.66 -8.13 1.43
C PRO A 201 7.77 -7.43 0.41
N LEU A 202 7.74 -6.08 0.44
CA LEU A 202 7.03 -5.31 -0.57
C LEU A 202 7.45 -5.83 -1.96
N PRO A 203 6.50 -6.15 -2.85
CA PRO A 203 6.80 -6.49 -4.23
C PRO A 203 7.68 -5.41 -4.86
N ALA A 204 8.48 -5.79 -5.85
CA ALA A 204 9.26 -4.83 -6.62
C ALA A 204 8.32 -3.76 -7.21
N GLY A 205 8.61 -2.48 -6.95
CA GLY A 205 7.82 -1.34 -7.45
C GLY A 205 7.34 -0.39 -6.37
N TYR A 206 7.09 -0.85 -5.14
CA TYR A 206 6.69 0.04 -4.05
C TYR A 206 7.84 0.97 -3.66
N VAL A 207 7.51 2.25 -3.51
CA VAL A 207 8.39 3.30 -3.02
C VAL A 207 7.77 3.92 -1.79
N THR A 208 8.58 4.26 -0.80
CA THR A 208 8.16 5.05 0.35
C THR A 208 8.65 6.49 0.17
N LYS A 209 7.74 7.45 0.28
CA LYS A 209 8.06 8.89 0.30
C LYS A 209 7.50 9.52 1.56
N GLU A 210 8.16 10.58 2.00
CA GLU A 210 7.76 11.31 3.20
C GLU A 210 7.95 12.82 3.01
N LEU A 211 7.14 13.59 3.73
CA LEU A 211 7.29 15.04 3.88
C LEU A 211 6.96 15.46 5.31
N GLU A 212 7.51 16.59 5.73
CA GLU A 212 7.15 17.24 6.99
C GLU A 212 6.00 18.21 6.74
N TYR A 213 5.00 18.20 7.62
CA TYR A 213 3.83 19.06 7.54
C TYR A 213 3.57 19.76 8.88
N PHE A 214 3.28 21.06 8.83
CA PHE A 214 3.04 21.89 10.01
C PHE A 214 1.65 22.53 9.89
N PRO A 215 0.60 21.91 10.48
CA PRO A 215 -0.76 22.44 10.44
C PRO A 215 -0.88 23.76 11.22
N GLU A 216 -1.58 24.72 10.63
CA GLU A 216 -1.98 25.97 11.28
C GLU A 216 -3.32 25.83 12.03
N THR A 217 -4.09 24.79 11.71
CA THR A 217 -5.43 24.52 12.23
C THR A 217 -5.48 23.16 12.95
N ASP A 218 -6.64 22.83 13.54
CA ASP A 218 -6.83 21.58 14.29
C ASP A 218 -7.31 20.41 13.41
N LYS A 219 -7.39 20.63 12.09
CA LYS A 219 -7.91 19.67 11.12
C LYS A 219 -7.14 19.74 9.80
N VAL A 220 -6.76 18.58 9.32
CA VAL A 220 -6.20 18.41 7.97
C VAL A 220 -7.02 17.40 7.19
N TRP A 221 -7.02 17.53 5.88
CA TRP A 221 -7.56 16.54 4.95
C TRP A 221 -6.42 15.82 4.27
N ILE A 222 -6.48 14.50 4.31
CA ILE A 222 -5.65 13.63 3.49
C ILE A 222 -6.50 13.20 2.30
N GLU A 223 -6.02 13.42 1.09
CA GLU A 223 -6.69 12.98 -0.13
C GLU A 223 -5.74 12.15 -0.99
N ILE A 224 -6.24 11.06 -1.54
CA ILE A 224 -5.52 10.12 -2.39
C ILE A 224 -6.24 10.10 -3.73
N GLY A 225 -5.48 10.30 -4.80
CA GLY A 225 -5.98 10.30 -6.16
C GLY A 225 -4.90 9.97 -7.16
N GLU A 226 -5.26 9.97 -8.43
CA GLU A 226 -4.37 9.63 -9.53
C GLU A 226 -4.76 10.41 -10.80
N THR A 227 -3.83 10.62 -11.73
CA THR A 227 -4.11 11.41 -12.94
C THR A 227 -4.42 10.58 -14.18
N GLU A 228 -3.87 9.37 -14.28
CA GLU A 228 -4.02 8.42 -15.38
C GLU A 228 -3.37 7.10 -14.99
N GLY A 229 -3.97 5.94 -15.29
CA GLY A 229 -3.41 4.62 -14.99
C GLY A 229 -3.92 4.08 -13.65
N THR A 230 -3.10 3.31 -12.93
CA THR A 230 -3.51 2.69 -11.66
C THR A 230 -2.57 3.11 -10.55
N PHE A 231 -3.11 3.65 -9.45
CA PHE A 231 -2.33 3.96 -8.26
C PHE A 231 -2.64 2.98 -7.13
N ILE A 232 -1.60 2.32 -6.62
CA ILE A 232 -1.72 1.24 -5.64
C ILE A 232 -1.02 1.68 -4.35
N VAL A 233 -1.78 1.86 -3.28
CA VAL A 233 -1.27 2.39 -2.00
C VAL A 233 -1.27 1.28 -0.96
N ASP A 234 -0.10 1.02 -0.38
CA ASP A 234 0.07 0.08 0.71
C ASP A 234 -0.30 0.70 2.05
N SER A 235 0.26 1.88 2.32
CA SER A 235 0.07 2.54 3.60
C SER A 235 0.17 4.05 3.49
N VAL A 236 -0.66 4.73 4.28
CA VAL A 236 -0.64 6.17 4.50
C VAL A 236 -0.58 6.42 6.01
N GLU A 237 0.44 7.15 6.42
CA GLU A 237 0.74 7.39 7.82
C GLU A 237 0.97 8.87 8.08
N LEU A 238 0.37 9.36 9.16
CA LEU A 238 0.67 10.68 9.68
C LEU A 238 1.18 10.51 11.10
N LEU A 239 2.39 10.96 11.36
CA LEU A 239 3.11 10.71 12.61
C LEU A 239 3.51 12.04 13.23
N LEU A 240 3.30 12.18 14.53
CA LEU A 240 3.78 13.36 15.24
C LEU A 240 5.31 13.31 15.37
N MET A 241 5.97 14.42 15.06
CA MET A 241 7.40 14.60 15.31
C MET A 241 7.61 14.87 16.81
N GLU A 242 7.67 13.81 17.61
CA GLU A 242 8.12 13.88 19.00
C GLU A 242 9.59 13.46 19.11
N GLU A 243 10.35 14.21 19.90
CA GLU A 243 11.76 13.97 20.20
C GLU A 243 11.93 13.03 21.41
#